data_AF-A0A645G798-F1
#
_entry.id   AF-A0A645G798-F1
#
_cell.length_a   1.000
_cell.length_b   1.000
_cell.length_c   1.000
_cell.angle_alpha   90.00
_cell.angle_beta   90.00
_cell.angle_gamma   90.00
#
_symmetry.space_group_name_H-M   'P 1'
#
loop_
_entity.id
_entity.type
_entity.pdbx_description
1 polymer ?
#
loop_
_entity_poly.entity_id
_entity_poly.type
_entity_poly.pdbx_seq_one_letter_code
_entity_poly.pdbx_strand_id
1 'polypeptide(L)'
;MLRGGGGRPNYDTVSISLAEQALNKAKLPVNIVVDCSHANSWKKPELQPLVMKDVIHQVREGNRSVVGLMIESNLVAGNQPIPADLSQLKYGCSVTDGCVDWDTTVDMINNAAGVLREALAQRECAE
;
A
#
# COMPACT_ATOMS: atom_id res chain seq x y z
N MET A 1 0.99 0.60 11.40
CA MET A 1 1.30 0.52 9.96
C MET A 1 2.28 -0.62 9.71
N LEU A 2 2.03 -1.47 8.73
CA LEU A 2 2.95 -2.51 8.27
C LEU A 2 3.68 -2.02 7.02
N ARG A 3 5.01 -1.88 7.08
CA ARG A 3 5.83 -1.29 6.01
C ARG A 3 7.06 -2.10 5.59
N GLY A 4 7.03 -3.39 5.89
CA GLY A 4 8.16 -4.29 5.88
C GLY A 4 9.16 -3.97 6.99
N GLY A 5 10.31 -4.64 6.94
CA GLY A 5 11.41 -4.45 7.89
C GLY A 5 12.36 -5.64 7.89
N GLY A 6 13.60 -5.44 8.36
CA GLY A 6 14.60 -6.52 8.41
C GLY A 6 14.90 -7.15 7.04
N GLY A 7 14.74 -6.40 5.95
CA GLY A 7 14.95 -6.88 4.59
C GLY A 7 13.86 -7.82 4.07
N ARG A 8 12.63 -7.77 4.61
CA ARG A 8 11.49 -8.52 4.10
C ARG A 8 10.18 -7.72 4.11
N PRO A 9 9.24 -8.03 3.20
CA PRO A 9 7.87 -7.58 3.30
C PRO A 9 7.14 -8.15 4.53
N ASN A 10 6.07 -7.49 4.93
CA ASN A 10 5.17 -7.95 6.00
C ASN A 10 3.69 -7.61 5.73
N TYR A 11 3.27 -7.68 4.46
CA TYR A 11 1.89 -7.46 4.04
C TYR A 11 1.09 -8.76 3.83
N ASP A 12 1.74 -9.92 3.90
CA ASP A 12 1.10 -11.22 3.72
C ASP A 12 0.15 -11.56 4.88
N THR A 13 -0.72 -12.54 4.66
CA THR A 13 -1.73 -12.97 5.64
C THR A 13 -1.15 -13.40 6.98
N VAL A 14 0.04 -14.03 7.00
CA VAL A 14 0.70 -14.45 8.24
C VAL A 14 1.17 -13.22 9.01
N SER A 15 1.82 -12.28 8.31
CA SER A 15 2.25 -11.01 8.91
C SER A 15 1.10 -10.19 9.47
N ILE A 16 -0.03 -10.11 8.75
CA ILE A 16 -1.23 -9.43 9.23
C ILE A 16 -1.80 -10.13 10.47
N SER A 17 -1.93 -11.46 10.46
CA SER A 17 -2.42 -12.19 11.64
C SER A 17 -1.53 -12.00 12.88
N LEU A 18 -0.21 -11.97 12.70
CA LEU A 18 0.71 -11.68 13.80
C LEU A 18 0.53 -10.25 14.34
N ALA A 19 0.27 -9.28 13.47
CA ALA A 19 -0.03 -7.91 13.87
C ALA A 19 -1.37 -7.83 14.63
N GLU A 20 -2.40 -8.54 14.16
CA GLU A 20 -3.70 -8.64 14.84
C GLU A 20 -3.55 -9.20 16.26
N GLN A 21 -2.80 -10.30 16.41
CA GLN A 21 -2.53 -10.91 17.72
C GLN A 21 -1.80 -9.95 18.65
N ALA A 22 -0.81 -9.21 18.14
CA ALA A 22 -0.07 -8.23 18.92
C ALA A 22 -0.96 -7.07 19.40
N LEU A 23 -1.83 -6.54 18.53
CA LEU A 23 -2.78 -5.47 18.86
C LEU A 23 -3.80 -5.95 19.91
N ASN A 24 -4.36 -7.15 19.74
CA ASN A 24 -5.28 -7.76 20.70
C ASN A 24 -4.62 -7.96 22.07
N LYS A 25 -3.39 -8.49 22.11
CA LYS A 25 -2.64 -8.66 23.36
C LYS A 25 -2.39 -7.32 24.07
N ALA A 26 -2.18 -6.26 23.30
CA ALA A 26 -2.02 -4.90 23.81
C ALA A 26 -3.35 -4.20 24.15
N LYS A 27 -4.51 -4.84 23.92
CA LYS A 27 -5.86 -4.27 24.08
C LYS A 27 -6.07 -2.99 23.24
N LEU A 28 -5.50 -2.97 22.04
CA LEU A 28 -5.64 -1.87 21.09
C LEU A 28 -6.65 -2.25 19.98
N PRO A 29 -7.29 -1.26 19.34
CA PRO A 29 -8.09 -1.50 18.15
C PRO A 29 -7.27 -2.19 17.06
N VAL A 30 -7.88 -3.21 16.41
CA VAL A 30 -7.22 -4.03 15.40
C VAL A 30 -7.30 -3.36 14.02
N ASN A 31 -6.72 -2.16 13.93
CA ASN A 31 -6.77 -1.31 12.74
C ASN A 31 -5.38 -1.23 12.10
N ILE A 32 -5.23 -1.87 10.95
CA ILE A 32 -3.95 -2.01 10.25
C ILE A 32 -3.98 -1.22 8.94
N VAL A 33 -3.00 -0.34 8.77
CA VAL A 33 -2.67 0.28 7.49
C VAL A 33 -1.45 -0.43 6.91
N VAL A 34 -1.53 -0.84 5.65
CA VAL A 34 -0.40 -1.47 4.94
C VAL A 34 0.24 -0.47 3.98
N ASP A 35 1.56 -0.31 4.10
CA ASP A 35 2.38 0.42 3.14
C ASP A 35 2.64 -0.47 1.92
N CYS A 36 2.28 -0.01 0.72
CA CYS A 36 2.59 -0.72 -0.51
C CYS A 36 4.03 -0.50 -0.99
N SER A 37 4.73 0.51 -0.48
CA SER A 37 6.08 0.92 -0.87
C SER A 37 7.16 0.35 0.08
N HIS A 38 8.31 1.03 0.17
CA HIS A 38 9.42 0.74 1.08
C HIS A 38 9.84 -0.75 1.07
N ALA A 39 9.96 -1.37 2.24
CA ALA A 39 10.42 -2.76 2.32
C ALA A 39 9.35 -3.75 1.83
N ASN A 40 8.08 -3.35 1.74
CA ASN A 40 7.03 -4.16 1.15
C ASN A 40 7.14 -4.24 -0.38
N SER A 41 7.60 -3.17 -1.03
CA SER A 41 7.88 -3.17 -2.47
C SER A 41 9.32 -3.56 -2.81
N TRP A 42 10.14 -4.03 -1.86
CA TRP A 42 11.58 -4.20 -2.06
C TRP A 42 12.31 -2.93 -2.54
N LYS A 43 11.78 -1.75 -2.17
CA LYS A 43 12.19 -0.44 -2.69
C LYS A 43 12.09 -0.33 -4.22
N LYS A 44 11.17 -1.08 -4.83
CA LYS A 44 10.88 -1.09 -6.26
C LYS A 44 9.47 -0.57 -6.48
N PRO A 45 9.29 0.70 -6.88
CA PRO A 45 7.97 1.32 -7.00
C PRO A 45 7.02 0.53 -7.91
N GLU A 46 7.55 -0.10 -8.95
CA GLU A 46 6.80 -0.96 -9.88
C GLU A 46 6.16 -2.19 -9.23
N LEU A 47 6.57 -2.56 -8.00
CA LEU A 47 5.96 -3.66 -7.24
C LEU A 47 4.82 -3.21 -6.33
N GLN A 48 4.60 -1.90 -6.12
CA GLN A 48 3.49 -1.40 -5.30
C GLN A 48 2.11 -1.93 -5.77
N PRO A 49 1.80 -2.04 -7.09
CA PRO A 49 0.55 -2.64 -7.56
C PRO A 49 0.36 -4.09 -7.12
N LEU A 50 1.44 -4.88 -7.04
CA LEU A 50 1.37 -6.28 -6.61
C LEU A 50 1.08 -6.38 -5.11
N VAL A 51 1.74 -5.53 -4.31
CA VAL A 51 1.48 -5.44 -2.87
C VAL A 51 0.03 -5.05 -2.61
N MET A 52 -0.44 -3.99 -3.29
CA MET A 52 -1.82 -3.53 -3.15
C MET A 52 -2.81 -4.63 -3.54
N LYS A 53 -2.60 -5.29 -4.67
CA LYS A 53 -3.46 -6.39 -5.13
C LYS A 53 -3.57 -7.51 -4.09
N ASP A 54 -2.47 -7.94 -3.51
CA ASP A 54 -2.46 -8.98 -2.46
C ASP A 54 -3.33 -8.57 -1.26
N VAL A 55 -3.10 -7.38 -0.72
CA VAL A 55 -3.84 -6.88 0.44
C VAL A 55 -5.33 -6.70 0.13
N ILE A 56 -5.66 -6.19 -1.07
CA ILE A 56 -7.05 -6.06 -1.54
C ILE A 56 -7.73 -7.44 -1.61
N HIS A 57 -7.03 -8.47 -2.07
CA HIS A 57 -7.57 -9.83 -2.05
C HIS A 57 -7.84 -10.31 -0.63
N GLN A 58 -6.95 -10.05 0.34
CA GLN A 58 -7.20 -10.41 1.74
C GLN A 58 -8.47 -9.75 2.29
N VAL A 59 -8.68 -8.46 1.98
CA VAL A 59 -9.91 -7.73 2.36
C VAL A 59 -11.13 -8.36 1.69
N ARG A 60 -11.04 -8.71 0.39
CA ARG A 60 -12.12 -9.39 -0.32
C ARG A 60 -12.48 -10.74 0.31
N GLU A 61 -11.49 -11.51 0.72
CA GLU A 61 -11.68 -12.82 1.39
C GLU A 61 -12.09 -12.71 2.87
N GLY A 62 -12.39 -11.50 3.36
CA GLY A 62 -13.02 -11.29 4.67
C GLY A 62 -12.12 -10.68 5.74
N ASN A 63 -10.87 -10.31 5.44
CA ASN A 63 -10.03 -9.62 6.42
C ASN A 63 -10.64 -8.25 6.80
N ARG A 64 -11.04 -8.08 8.05
CA ARG A 64 -11.63 -6.84 8.58
C ARG A 64 -10.63 -5.91 9.27
N SER A 65 -9.39 -6.35 9.52
CA SER A 65 -8.39 -5.58 10.25
C SER A 65 -7.63 -4.59 9.38
N VAL A 66 -7.51 -4.83 8.08
CA VAL A 66 -6.94 -3.87 7.15
C VAL A 66 -7.95 -2.76 6.87
N VAL A 67 -7.63 -1.56 7.35
CA VAL A 67 -8.48 -0.36 7.24
C VAL A 67 -7.97 0.65 6.21
N GLY A 68 -6.76 0.44 5.68
CA GLY A 68 -6.18 1.36 4.73
C GLY A 68 -4.89 0.87 4.08
N LEU A 69 -4.52 1.57 3.02
CA LEU A 69 -3.32 1.35 2.22
C LEU A 69 -2.58 2.68 2.08
N MET A 70 -1.25 2.64 2.03
CA MET A 70 -0.41 3.79 1.66
C MET A 70 0.31 3.49 0.36
N ILE A 71 0.28 4.42 -0.60
CA ILE A 71 0.90 4.30 -1.91
C ILE A 71 1.78 5.54 -2.12
N GLU A 72 2.98 5.36 -2.64
CA GLU A 72 3.84 6.45 -3.09
C GLU A 72 3.68 6.64 -4.60
N SER A 73 2.95 7.69 -4.98
CA SER A 73 2.62 8.03 -6.36
C SER A 73 2.99 9.46 -6.69
N ASN A 74 3.31 9.72 -7.95
CA ASN A 74 3.56 11.06 -8.49
C ASN A 74 3.15 11.09 -9.98
N LEU A 75 3.25 12.26 -10.64
CA LEU A 75 2.88 12.36 -12.06
C LEU A 75 3.78 11.49 -12.94
N VAL A 76 5.04 11.34 -12.55
CA VAL A 76 6.07 10.57 -13.26
C VAL A 76 6.61 9.48 -12.34
N ALA A 77 6.75 8.28 -12.89
CA ALA A 77 7.32 7.13 -12.18
C ALA A 77 8.80 7.31 -11.83
N GLY A 78 9.23 6.61 -10.79
CA GLY A 78 10.60 6.60 -10.29
C GLY A 78 10.92 7.83 -9.44
N ASN A 79 12.20 8.18 -9.40
CA ASN A 79 12.73 9.34 -8.71
C ASN A 79 13.84 10.02 -9.51
N GLN A 80 14.30 11.17 -9.01
CA GLN A 80 15.42 11.93 -9.53
C GLN A 80 16.26 12.49 -8.36
N PRO A 81 17.57 12.69 -8.54
CA PRO A 81 18.37 13.46 -7.57
C PRO A 81 18.01 14.94 -7.64
N ILE A 82 18.34 15.70 -6.59
CA ILE A 82 18.27 17.17 -6.62
C ILE A 82 19.52 17.71 -7.35
N PRO A 83 19.38 18.31 -8.55
CA PRO A 83 20.51 18.86 -9.27
C PRO A 83 20.98 20.19 -8.66
N ALA A 84 22.19 20.64 -9.00
CA ALA A 84 22.69 21.95 -8.60
C ALA A 84 21.88 23.10 -9.27
N ASP A 85 21.51 22.92 -10.53
CA ASP A 85 20.58 23.80 -11.25
C ASP A 85 19.16 23.25 -11.14
N LEU A 86 18.34 23.86 -10.29
CA LEU A 86 16.97 23.43 -10.02
C LEU A 86 16.05 23.53 -11.24
N SER A 87 16.42 24.30 -12.28
CA SER A 87 15.64 24.36 -13.52
C SER A 87 15.64 23.03 -14.30
N GLN A 88 16.59 22.13 -13.99
CA GLN A 88 16.69 20.80 -14.59
C GLN A 88 15.79 19.75 -13.92
N LEU A 89 15.06 20.11 -12.86
CA LEU A 89 14.13 19.19 -12.22
C LEU A 89 13.02 18.79 -13.19
N LYS A 90 12.83 17.48 -13.37
CA LYS A 90 11.67 16.95 -14.06
C LYS A 90 10.43 17.22 -13.21
N TYR A 91 9.52 18.03 -13.72
CA TYR A 91 8.25 18.30 -13.06
C TYR A 91 7.49 17.00 -12.79
N GLY A 92 6.94 16.87 -11.58
CA GLY A 92 6.14 15.71 -11.19
C GLY A 92 6.92 14.40 -10.98
N CYS A 93 8.24 14.45 -10.87
CA CYS A 93 9.08 13.30 -10.51
C CYS A 93 9.62 13.47 -9.07
N SER A 94 9.53 12.42 -8.26
CA SER A 94 9.96 12.44 -6.85
C SER A 94 11.45 12.74 -6.69
N VAL A 95 11.83 13.52 -5.69
CA VAL A 95 13.25 13.77 -5.32
C VAL A 95 13.74 12.88 -4.18
N THR A 96 12.89 11.98 -3.68
CA THR A 96 13.16 11.08 -2.55
C THR A 96 13.04 9.62 -3.01
N ASP A 97 12.09 8.88 -2.46
CA ASP A 97 11.81 7.50 -2.86
C ASP A 97 11.07 7.48 -4.20
N GLY A 98 11.24 6.38 -4.93
CA GLY A 98 10.60 6.21 -6.22
C GLY A 98 9.10 6.04 -6.10
N CYS A 99 8.35 6.65 -7.01
CA CYS A 99 6.89 6.57 -7.04
C CYS A 99 6.39 5.75 -8.24
N VAL A 100 5.16 5.25 -8.17
CA VAL A 100 4.41 4.88 -9.38
C VAL A 100 3.93 6.15 -10.10
N ASP A 101 3.70 6.08 -11.40
CA ASP A 101 3.15 7.21 -12.17
C ASP A 101 1.63 7.36 -11.98
N TRP A 102 1.09 8.40 -12.60
CA TRP A 102 -0.32 8.74 -12.52
C TRP A 102 -1.22 7.64 -13.10
N ASP A 103 -0.90 7.11 -14.29
CA ASP A 103 -1.72 6.09 -14.94
C ASP A 103 -1.77 4.80 -14.11
N THR A 104 -0.62 4.36 -13.59
CA THR A 104 -0.54 3.23 -12.66
C THR A 104 -1.36 3.49 -11.38
N THR A 105 -1.34 4.72 -10.86
CA THR A 105 -2.12 5.10 -9.67
C THR A 105 -3.62 4.99 -9.92
N VAL A 106 -4.08 5.52 -11.06
CA VAL A 106 -5.49 5.42 -11.48
C VAL A 106 -5.91 3.96 -11.62
N ASP A 107 -5.09 3.14 -12.27
CA ASP A 107 -5.35 1.72 -12.44
C ASP A 107 -5.41 0.97 -11.11
N MET A 108 -4.45 1.21 -10.20
CA MET A 108 -4.42 0.63 -8.87
C MET A 108 -5.71 0.92 -8.09
N ILE A 109 -6.14 2.18 -8.05
CA ILE A 109 -7.33 2.61 -7.31
C ILE A 109 -8.61 2.06 -7.94
N ASN A 110 -8.76 2.15 -9.26
CA ASN A 110 -9.96 1.67 -9.95
C ASN A 110 -10.11 0.14 -9.84
N ASN A 111 -9.02 -0.60 -9.99
CA ASN A 111 -9.03 -2.06 -9.80
C ASN A 111 -9.40 -2.42 -8.37
N ALA A 112 -8.81 -1.76 -7.38
CA ALA A 112 -9.14 -1.98 -5.97
C ALA A 112 -10.63 -1.69 -5.69
N ALA A 113 -11.16 -0.58 -6.19
CA ALA A 113 -12.57 -0.23 -6.04
C ALA A 113 -13.50 -1.27 -6.69
N GLY A 114 -13.15 -1.77 -7.88
CA GLY A 114 -13.89 -2.83 -8.55
C GLY A 114 -13.93 -4.14 -7.75
N VAL A 115 -12.78 -4.57 -7.22
CA VAL A 115 -12.66 -5.81 -6.45
C VAL A 115 -13.34 -5.71 -5.09
N LEU A 116 -13.28 -4.56 -4.44
CA LEU A 116 -13.81 -4.35 -3.10
C LEU A 116 -15.31 -4.04 -3.04
N ARG A 117 -15.93 -3.62 -4.15
CA ARG A 117 -17.31 -3.13 -4.16
C ARG A 117 -18.30 -4.09 -3.48
N GLU A 118 -18.28 -5.36 -3.85
CA GLU A 118 -19.19 -6.36 -3.28
C GLU A 118 -18.80 -6.73 -1.83
N ALA A 119 -17.50 -6.92 -1.60
CA ALA A 119 -16.99 -7.31 -0.28
C ALA A 119 -17.25 -6.25 0.80
N LEU A 120 -17.16 -4.96 0.45
CA LEU A 120 -17.44 -3.87 1.37
C LEU A 120 -18.95 -3.69 1.60
N ALA A 121 -19.78 -3.81 0.55
CA ALA A 121 -21.24 -3.76 0.70
C ALA A 121 -21.76 -4.86 1.65
N GLN A 122 -21.19 -6.07 1.57
CA GLN A 122 -21.53 -7.17 2.48
C GLN A 122 -21.14 -6.90 3.93
N ARG A 123 -20.12 -6.06 4.19
CA ARG A 123 -19.71 -5.71 5.57
C ARG A 123 -20.72 -4.78 6.22
N GLU A 124 -21.21 -3.79 5.49
CA GLU A 124 -22.19 -2.81 5.97
C GLU A 124 -23.53 -3.48 6.29
N CYS A 125 -23.93 -4.51 5.55
CA CYS A 125 -25.15 -5.27 5.85
C CYS A 125 -25.03 -6.22 7.06
N ALA A 126 -23.82 -6.50 7.54
CA ALA A 126 -23.56 -7.45 8.62
C ALA A 126 -23.36 -6.78 10.00
N GLU A 127 -23.46 -5.46 10.07
CA GLU A 127 -23.44 -4.64 11.29
C GLU A 127 -24.86 -4.20 11.68
#